data_AF-A0A0A0BCH6-F1
#
_entry.id   AF-A0A0A0BCH6-F1
#
_cell.length_a   1.000
_cell.length_b   1.000
_cell.length_c   1.000
_cell.angle_alpha   90.00
_cell.angle_beta   90.00
_cell.angle_gamma   90.00
#
_symmetry.space_group_name_H-M   'P 1'
#
loop_
_entity.id
_entity.type
_entity.pdbx_description
1 polymer ?
#
loop_
_entity_poly.entity_id
_entity_poly.type
_entity_poly.pdbx_seq_one_letter_code
_entity_poly.pdbx_strand_id
1 'polypeptide(L)' 'MKKGAHYPQHKYQGHAEIMILNGQVLISGVELSKGDYLHTRRGEAHDIVALTDAELFISTEQAMTLIT' A
#
# COMPACT_ATOMS: atom_id res chain seq x y z
N MET A 1 -4.85 -7.46 -3.99
CA MET A 1 -4.24 -7.10 -5.29
C MET A 1 -3.84 -8.36 -6.04
N LYS A 2 -4.15 -8.47 -7.34
CA LYS A 2 -3.65 -9.57 -8.18
C LYS A 2 -2.20 -9.31 -8.63
N LYS A 3 -1.42 -10.36 -8.92
CA LYS A 3 -0.06 -10.20 -9.45
C LYS A 3 -0.05 -9.24 -10.64
N GLY A 4 0.85 -8.26 -10.61
CA GLY A 4 0.99 -7.21 -11.61
C GLY A 4 0.02 -6.03 -11.44
N ALA A 5 -0.93 -6.09 -10.50
CA ALA A 5 -1.74 -4.92 -10.18
C ALA A 5 -0.85 -3.79 -9.66
N HIS A 6 -1.12 -2.58 -10.15
CA HIS A 6 -0.37 -1.38 -9.83
C HIS A 6 -1.34 -0.31 -9.33
N TYR A 7 -1.14 0.12 -8.08
CA TYR A 7 -1.74 1.34 -7.59
C TYR A 7 -0.77 2.49 -7.85
N PRO A 8 -1.12 3.43 -8.74
CA PRO A 8 -0.17 4.42 -9.24
C PRO A 8 0.33 5.35 -8.14
N GLN A 9 1.38 6.09 -8.47
CA GLN A 9 1.97 7.06 -7.56
C GLN A 9 0.91 8.05 -7.04
N HIS A 10 0.81 8.12 -5.72
CA HIS A 10 -0.15 8.98 -5.03
C HIS A 10 0.49 9.54 -3.75
N LYS A 11 -0.18 10.50 -3.12
CA LYS A 11 0.20 11.10 -1.84
C LYS A 11 -0.91 10.94 -0.83
N TYR A 12 -0.58 10.61 0.42
CA TYR A 12 -1.53 10.70 1.50
C TYR A 12 -1.64 12.13 2.04
N GLN A 13 -2.89 12.59 2.23
CA GLN A 13 -3.18 13.88 2.86
C GLN A 13 -2.98 13.87 4.39
N GLY A 14 -2.93 12.68 5.00
CA GLY A 14 -2.58 12.44 6.39
C GLY A 14 -1.56 11.30 6.50
N HIS A 15 -1.45 10.69 7.68
CA HIS A 15 -0.66 9.47 7.84
C HIS A 15 -1.38 8.24 7.26
N ALA A 16 -0.60 7.23 6.87
CA ALA A 16 -1.14 5.91 6.61
C ALA A 16 -0.19 4.81 7.06
N GLU A 17 -0.78 3.68 7.43
CA GLU A 17 -0.12 2.49 7.91
C GLU A 17 -0.51 1.33 7.00
N ILE A 18 0.48 0.59 6.52
CA ILE A 18 0.30 -0.52 5.58
C ILE A 18 0.91 -1.77 6.19
N MET A 19 0.12 -2.84 6.26
CA MET A 19 0.56 -4.17 6.69
C MET A 19 0.33 -5.16 5.55
N ILE A 20 1.35 -5.96 5.23
CA ILE A 20 1.22 -7.02 4.24
C ILE A 20 0.67 -8.27 4.94
N LEU A 21 -0.59 -8.61 4.66
CA LEU A 21 -1.25 -9.78 5.24
C LEU A 21 -0.87 -11.07 4.51
N ASN A 22 -0.66 -10.97 3.20
CA ASN A 22 -0.24 -12.09 2.35
C ASN A 22 0.43 -11.60 1.06
N GLY A 23 1.27 -12.46 0.47
CA GLY A 23 1.97 -12.16 -0.78
C GLY A 23 3.18 -11.23 -0.63
N GLN A 24 3.61 -10.66 -1.76
CA GLN A 24 4.75 -9.73 -1.86
C GLN A 24 4.38 -8.52 -2.72
N VAL A 25 4.82 -7.35 -2.29
CA VAL A 25 4.62 -6.07 -2.98
C VAL A 25 5.90 -5.25 -3.03
N LEU A 26 6.01 -4.37 -4.01
CA LEU A 26 7.03 -3.33 -4.09
C LEU A 26 6.36 -1.98 -3.77
N ILE A 27 6.86 -1.28 -2.76
CA ILE A 27 6.41 0.07 -2.39
C ILE A 27 7.63 0.98 -2.32
N SER A 28 7.67 2.05 -3.12
CA SER A 28 8.82 2.97 -3.19
C SER A 28 10.16 2.28 -3.44
N GLY A 29 10.17 1.19 -4.22
CA GLY A 29 11.37 0.40 -4.49
C GLY A 29 11.79 -0.55 -3.35
N VAL A 30 11.02 -0.65 -2.27
CA VAL A 30 11.24 -1.61 -1.18
C VAL A 30 10.30 -2.79 -1.35
N GLU A 31 10.87 -4.00 -1.41
CA GLU A 31 10.09 -5.24 -1.41
C GLU A 31 9.63 -5.55 0.02
N LEU A 32 8.33 -5.76 0.17
CA LEU A 32 7.68 -6.09 1.43
C LEU A 32 6.91 -7.40 1.28
N SER A 33 7.03 -8.26 2.27
CA SER A 33 6.43 -9.59 2.35
C SER A 33 5.47 -9.69 3.52
N LYS A 34 4.73 -10.80 3.60
CA LYS A 34 3.83 -11.09 4.73
C LYS A 34 4.47 -10.80 6.09
N GLY A 35 3.79 -9.97 6.88
CA GLY A 35 4.22 -9.55 8.22
C GLY A 35 5.01 -8.24 8.25
N ASP A 36 5.47 -7.75 7.10
CA ASP A 36 6.13 -6.46 7.00
C ASP A 36 5.10 -5.31 7.11
N TYR A 37 5.58 -4.22 7.72
CA TYR A 37 4.81 -3.03 8.01
C TYR A 37 5.52 -1.79 7.48
N LEU A 38 4.74 -0.86 6.93
CA LEU A 38 5.22 0.43 6.47
C LEU A 38 4.36 1.55 7.07
N HIS A 39 5.02 2.53 7.68
CA HIS A 39 4.40 3.79 8.06
C HIS A 39 4.75 4.87 7.03
N THR A 40 3.74 5.46 6.42
CA THR A 40 3.87 6.57 5.48
C THR A 40 3.50 7.89 6.16
N ARG A 41 4.29 8.94 5.88
CA ARG A 41 4.06 10.26 6.47
C ARG A 41 3.19 11.12 5.58
N ARG A 42 2.54 12.12 6.18
CA ARG A 42 1.79 13.14 5.44
C ARG A 42 2.62 13.75 4.30
N GLY A 43 2.07 13.71 3.08
CA GLY A 43 2.69 14.26 1.88
C GLY A 43 3.73 13.36 1.22
N GLU A 44 4.07 12.22 1.81
CA GLU A 44 4.93 11.20 1.19
C GLU A 44 4.22 10.60 -0.03
N ALA A 45 5.00 10.37 -1.09
CA ALA A 45 4.51 9.81 -2.34
C ALA A 45 5.06 8.41 -2.56
N HIS A 46 4.20 7.47 -2.96
CA HIS A 46 4.61 6.13 -3.35
C HIS A 46 3.60 5.52 -4.32
N ASP A 47 4.05 4.50 -5.04
CA ASP A 47 3.24 3.55 -5.77
C ASP A 47 3.21 2.20 -5.04
N ILE A 48 2.34 1.30 -5.48
CA ILE A 48 2.29 -0.08 -4.97
C ILE A 48 2.19 -1.02 -6.17
N VAL A 49 3.15 -1.93 -6.30
CA VAL A 49 3.11 -3.00 -7.32
C VAL A 49 3.02 -4.35 -6.64
N ALA A 50 2.03 -5.15 -7.01
CA ALA A 50 1.90 -6.53 -6.50
C ALA A 50 2.82 -7.49 -7.27
N LEU A 51 3.86 -8.02 -6.62
CA LEU A 51 4.81 -8.97 -7.22
C LEU A 51 4.22 -10.40 -7.26
N THR A 52 3.34 -10.71 -6.32
CA THR A 52 2.46 -11.90 -6.29
C THR A 52 1.00 -11.48 -6.11
N ASP A 53 0.07 -12.43 -6.12
CA ASP A 53 -1.23 -12.17 -5.49
C ASP A 53 -0.98 -11.79 -4.03
N ALA A 54 -1.55 -10.66 -3.60
CA ALA A 54 -1.22 -10.01 -2.34
C ALA A 54 -2.46 -9.44 -1.65
N GLU A 55 -2.44 -9.45 -0.33
CA GLU A 55 -3.47 -8.85 0.52
C GLU A 55 -2.81 -7.87 1.48
N LEU A 56 -3.36 -6.66 1.54
CA LEU A 56 -2.83 -5.57 2.35
C LEU A 56 -3.94 -5.04 3.25
N PHE A 57 -3.57 -4.70 4.47
CA PHE A 57 -4.38 -3.86 5.33
C PHE A 57 -3.82 -2.44 5.30
N ILE A 58 -4.68 -1.46 5.06
CA ILE A 58 -4.31 -0.04 5.03
C ILE A 58 -5.21 0.70 6.00
N SER A 59 -4.61 1.39 6.97
CA SER A 59 -5.27 2.35 7.86
C SER A 59 -4.77 3.75 7.49
N THR A 60 -5.68 4.70 7.29
CA THR A 60 -5.31 6.08 6.95
C THR A 60 -6.26 7.09 7.56
N GLU A 61 -5.73 8.28 7.87
CA GLU A 61 -6.52 9.45 8.27
C GLU A 61 -7.27 10.07 7.08
N GLN A 62 -6.92 9.71 5.85
CA GLN A 62 -7.56 10.23 4.66
C GLN A 62 -8.92 9.55 4.45
N ALA A 63 -9.97 10.35 4.30
CA ALA A 63 -11.30 9.84 4.01
C ALA A 63 -11.32 9.08 2.67
N MET A 64 -11.90 7.88 2.69
CA MET A 64 -12.11 7.06 1.49
C MET A 64 -13.60 6.99 1.16
N THR A 65 -13.93 7.20 -0.12
CA THR A 65 -15.28 6.94 -0.63
C THR A 65 -15.38 5.48 -1.04
N LEU A 66 -16.33 4.77 -0.44
CA LEU A 66 -16.69 3.44 -0.92
C LEU A 66 -17.50 3.59 -2.22
N ILE A 67 -16.99 3.00 -3.31
CA ILE A 67 -17.73 2.89 -4.56
C ILE A 67 -18.35 1.50 -4.58
N THR A 68 -19.68 1.43 -4.55
CA THR A 68 -20.49 0.21 -4.56
C THR A 68 -21.09 -0.05 -5.93
#